data_AF-A0A7W0J588-F1
#
_entry.id   AF-A0A7W0J588-F1
#
_cell.length_a   1.000
_cell.length_b   1.000
_cell.length_c   1.000
_cell.angle_alpha   90.00
_cell.angle_beta   90.00
_cell.angle_gamma   90.00
#
_symmetry.space_group_name_H-M   'P 1'
#
loop_
_entity.id
_entity.type
_entity.pdbx_description
1 polymer ?
#
loop_
_entity_poly.entity_id
_entity_poly.type
_entity_poly.pdbx_seq_one_letter_code
_entity_poly.pdbx_strand_id
1 'polypeptide(L)'
;YVQLKIIATNDSPGILTAEGREINKQKVDTQALVKNGETLVIGGIYTTNTTESEGGIPLLSRIPILGWLFKTKKWTGPDVTELLIFITPTIVRQP
;
A
#
# COMPACT_ATOMS: atom_id res chain seq x y z
N TYR A 1 17.72 -13.92 23.84
CA TYR A 1 16.67 -13.75 22.82
C TYR A 1 15.38 -13.33 23.52
N VAL A 2 14.55 -12.55 22.86
CA VAL A 2 13.25 -12.04 23.34
C VAL A 2 12.21 -12.42 22.30
N GLN A 3 11.13 -13.06 22.74
CA GLN A 3 9.99 -13.34 21.89
C GLN A 3 9.08 -12.11 21.85
N LEU A 4 8.81 -11.60 20.65
CA LEU A 4 7.96 -10.45 20.42
C LEU A 4 6.71 -10.90 19.67
N LYS A 5 5.54 -10.50 20.18
CA LYS A 5 4.28 -10.52 19.45
C LYS A 5 3.99 -9.11 18.99
N ILE A 6 3.85 -8.91 17.68
CA ILE A 6 3.80 -7.59 17.07
C ILE A 6 2.49 -7.47 16.30
N ILE A 7 1.70 -6.47 16.66
CA ILE A 7 0.48 -6.09 15.95
C ILE A 7 0.65 -4.63 15.57
N ALA A 8 0.80 -4.37 14.27
CA ALA A 8 0.87 -3.02 13.73
C ALA A 8 -0.37 -2.76 12.87
N THR A 9 -0.91 -1.54 12.94
CA THR A 9 -2.07 -1.13 12.15
C THR A 9 -1.84 0.29 11.66
N ASN A 10 -2.08 0.52 10.36
CA ASN A 10 -2.03 1.82 9.70
C ASN A 10 -3.36 2.01 8.97
N ASP A 11 -4.22 2.84 9.54
CA ASP A 11 -5.55 3.12 9.01
C ASP A 11 -5.56 4.51 8.38
N SER A 12 -6.05 4.63 7.15
CA SER A 12 -6.20 5.93 6.47
C SER A 12 -7.62 6.13 5.94
N PRO A 13 -8.11 7.38 5.85
CA PRO A 13 -9.39 7.69 5.23
C PRO A 13 -9.46 7.18 3.78
N GLY A 14 -10.44 6.34 3.48
CA GLY A 14 -10.79 5.89 2.13
C GLY A 14 -11.80 6.82 1.45
N ILE A 15 -12.45 6.31 0.40
CA ILE A 15 -13.38 7.07 -0.42
C ILE A 15 -14.62 7.46 0.41
N LEU A 16 -15.15 8.66 0.19
CA LEU A 16 -16.48 9.03 0.67
C LEU A 16 -17.53 8.42 -0.25
N THR A 17 -18.37 7.54 0.29
CA THR A 17 -19.53 6.97 -0.40
C THR A 17 -20.82 7.57 0.20
N ALA A 18 -21.96 7.30 -0.44
CA ALA A 18 -23.26 7.77 0.06
C ALA A 18 -23.63 7.18 1.44
N GLU A 19 -23.06 6.03 1.79
CA GLU A 19 -23.29 5.28 3.02
C GLU A 19 -22.29 5.64 4.14
N GLY A 20 -21.26 6.44 3.84
CA GLY A 20 -20.23 6.83 4.80
C GLY A 20 -18.82 6.90 4.22
N ARG A 21 -17.82 7.00 5.09
CA ARG A 21 -16.41 7.03 4.70
C ARG A 21 -15.79 5.65 4.82
N GLU A 22 -15.20 5.16 3.73
CA GLU A 22 -14.37 3.96 3.78
C GLU A 22 -13.12 4.19 4.62
N ILE A 23 -12.56 3.14 5.21
CA ILE A 23 -11.28 3.20 5.92
C ILE A 23 -10.36 2.17 5.27
N ASN A 24 -9.27 2.65 4.69
CA ASN A 24 -8.20 1.79 4.22
C ASN A 24 -7.45 1.27 5.44
N LYS A 25 -7.47 -0.04 5.67
CA LYS A 25 -6.78 -0.66 6.80
C LYS A 25 -5.58 -1.47 6.33
N GLN A 26 -4.43 -1.21 6.93
CA GLN A 26 -3.23 -2.00 6.76
C GLN A 26 -2.89 -2.62 8.11
N LYS A 27 -2.82 -3.95 8.21
CA LYS A 27 -2.54 -4.65 9.47
C LYS A 27 -1.47 -5.72 9.27
N VAL A 28 -0.54 -5.78 10.22
CA VAL A 28 0.49 -6.83 10.33
C VAL A 28 0.35 -7.51 11.69
N ASP A 29 0.26 -8.83 11.70
CA ASP A 29 0.27 -9.67 12.91
C ASP A 29 1.37 -10.72 12.74
N THR A 30 2.41 -10.61 13.57
CA THR A 30 3.59 -11.49 13.46
C THR A 30 4.19 -11.80 14.81
N GLN A 31 4.94 -12.91 14.86
CA GLN A 31 5.69 -13.34 16.03
C GLN A 31 7.15 -13.54 15.61
N ALA A 32 8.07 -12.94 16.35
CA ALA A 32 9.49 -12.99 16.04
C ALA A 32 10.33 -13.22 17.30
N LEU A 33 11.44 -13.95 17.13
CA LEU A 33 12.45 -14.15 18.15
C LEU A 33 13.67 -13.29 17.81
N VAL A 34 13.94 -12.27 18.63
CA VAL A 34 14.96 -11.25 18.35
C VAL A 34 16.01 -11.24 19.46
N LYS A 35 17.29 -11.00 19.17
CA LYS A 35 18.28 -10.82 20.25
C LYS A 35 18.16 -9.42 20.85
N ASN A 36 18.56 -9.30 22.11
CA ASN A 36 18.63 -8.02 22.79
C ASN A 36 19.57 -7.07 22.04
N GLY A 37 19.11 -5.87 21.70
CA GLY A 37 19.87 -4.86 20.97
C GLY A 37 20.02 -5.10 19.46
N GLU A 38 19.53 -6.23 18.92
CA GLU A 38 19.50 -6.44 17.47
C GLU A 38 18.20 -5.88 16.88
N THR A 39 18.30 -5.18 15.74
CA THR A 39 17.13 -4.66 15.04
C THR A 39 16.54 -5.72 14.12
N LEU A 40 15.26 -6.03 14.32
CA LEU A 40 14.47 -6.81 13.38
C LEU A 40 13.79 -5.85 12.39
N VAL A 41 13.92 -6.16 11.10
CA VAL A 41 13.16 -5.51 10.02
C VAL A 41 12.00 -6.42 9.65
N ILE A 42 10.78 -5.91 9.77
CA ILE A 42 9.57 -6.56 9.30
C ILE A 42 9.09 -5.77 8.09
N GLY A 43 9.37 -6.29 6.90
CA GLY A 43 8.75 -5.79 5.67
C GLY A 43 7.29 -6.24 5.61
N GLY A 44 6.37 -5.35 5.22
CA GLY A 44 4.96 -5.73 5.13
C GLY A 44 4.06 -4.74 4.40
N ILE A 45 3.32 -5.30 3.41
CA ILE A 45 2.27 -4.74 2.54
C ILE A 45 2.80 -4.00 1.31
N TYR A 46 2.74 -4.71 0.17
CA TYR A 46 2.96 -4.18 -1.19
C TYR A 46 1.58 -3.80 -1.76
N THR A 47 1.29 -2.50 -1.87
CA THR A 47 0.08 -2.03 -2.56
C THR A 47 0.50 -1.49 -3.92
N THR A 48 0.06 -2.13 -5.00
CA THR A 48 0.19 -1.61 -6.37
C THR A 48 -1.17 -1.19 -6.86
N ASN A 49 -1.38 0.12 -6.97
CA ASN A 49 -2.56 0.65 -7.64
C ASN A 49 -2.18 0.98 -9.08
N THR A 50 -2.69 0.19 -10.03
CA THR A 50 -2.57 0.48 -11.47
C THR A 50 -3.92 1.00 -11.95
N THR A 51 -3.96 2.28 -12.36
CA THR A 51 -5.17 2.88 -12.93
C THR A 51 -4.95 3.18 -14.40
N GLU A 52 -5.56 2.35 -15.26
CA GLU A 52 -5.65 2.61 -16.69
C GLU A 52 -7.01 3.22 -17.01
N SER A 53 -7.01 4.42 -17.61
CA SER A 53 -8.23 5.08 -18.07
C SER A 53 -8.11 5.41 -19.55
N GLU A 54 -9.00 4.83 -20.35
CA GLU A 54 -9.16 5.15 -21.77
C GLU A 54 -10.46 5.94 -21.96
N GLY A 55 -10.33 7.15 -22.48
CA GLY A 55 -11.44 8.01 -22.90
C GLY A 55 -11.38 8.25 -24.42
N GLY A 56 -12.50 8.57 -25.04
CA GLY A 56 -12.52 8.91 -26.47
C GLY A 56 -13.92 9.15 -27.02
N ILE A 57 -13.99 9.75 -28.20
CA ILE A 57 -15.27 9.98 -28.89
C ILE A 57 -15.75 8.63 -29.47
N PRO A 58 -16.96 8.13 -29.13
CA PRO A 58 -17.38 6.75 -29.43
C PRO A 58 -17.30 6.34 -30.91
N LEU A 59 -17.51 7.27 -31.84
CA LEU A 59 -17.52 7.02 -33.28
C LEU A 59 -16.15 7.23 -33.93
N LEU A 60 -15.47 8.33 -33.60
CA LEU A 60 -14.18 8.71 -34.21
C LEU A 60 -13.00 7.86 -33.69
N SER A 61 -13.09 7.36 -32.45
CA SER A 61 -12.05 6.52 -31.82
C SER A 61 -11.88 5.14 -32.47
N ARG A 62 -12.82 4.73 -33.33
CA ARG A 62 -12.82 3.42 -34.02
C ARG A 62 -12.33 3.47 -35.47
N ILE A 63 -12.01 4.67 -35.99
CA ILE A 63 -11.55 4.82 -37.37
C ILE A 63 -10.17 4.15 -37.52
N PRO A 64 -9.99 3.21 -38.46
CA PRO A 64 -8.68 2.66 -38.75
C PRO A 64 -7.72 3.79 -39.15
N ILE A 65 -6.46 3.74 -38.70
CA ILE A 65 -5.41 4.74 -38.97
C ILE A 65 -5.55 6.05 -38.16
N LEU A 66 -6.77 6.60 -37.98
CA LEU A 66 -6.98 7.91 -37.34
C LEU A 66 -7.57 7.86 -35.92
N GLY A 67 -8.00 6.70 -35.44
CA GLY A 67 -8.70 6.57 -34.15
C GLY A 67 -7.88 7.00 -32.94
N TRP A 68 -6.55 7.04 -33.04
CA TRP A 68 -5.66 7.47 -31.95
C TRP A 68 -5.69 8.99 -31.69
N LEU A 69 -6.04 9.82 -32.69
CA LEU A 69 -6.18 11.28 -32.50
C LEU A 69 -7.41 11.64 -31.67
N PHE A 70 -8.37 10.72 -31.57
CA PHE A 70 -9.63 10.89 -30.84
C PHE A 70 -9.74 9.98 -29.60
N LYS A 71 -8.61 9.39 -29.19
CA LYS A 71 -8.43 8.62 -27.96
C LYS A 71 -7.58 9.43 -26.99
N THR A 72 -8.02 9.51 -25.74
CA THR A 72 -7.24 10.05 -24.62
C THR A 72 -6.88 8.87 -23.71
N LYS A 73 -5.60 8.54 -23.60
CA LYS A 73 -5.11 7.57 -22.61
C LYS A 73 -4.55 8.32 -21.43
N LYS A 74 -5.10 8.09 -20.25
CA LYS A 74 -4.50 8.58 -19.00
C LYS A 74 -3.85 7.39 -18.31
N TRP A 75 -2.53 7.33 -18.40
CA TRP A 75 -1.73 6.36 -17.65
C TRP A 75 -1.33 6.99 -16.33
N THR A 76 -1.83 6.43 -15.23
CA THR A 76 -1.32 6.74 -13.90
C THR A 76 -0.41 5.58 -13.55
N GLY A 77 0.89 5.84 -13.42
CA GLY A 77 1.88 4.81 -13.10
C GLY A 77 1.56 4.10 -11.77
N PRO A 78 2.22 2.99 -11.46
CA PRO A 78 1.96 2.28 -10.22
C PRO A 78 2.31 3.17 -9.03
N ASP A 79 1.30 3.53 -8.24
CA ASP A 79 1.51 4.15 -6.93
C ASP A 79 2.00 3.05 -5.98
N VAL A 80 3.32 2.97 -5.80
CA VAL A 80 3.96 2.01 -4.88
C VAL A 80 4.05 2.64 -3.50
N THR A 81 3.29 2.12 -2.55
CA THR A 81 3.41 2.46 -1.12
C THR A 81 3.97 1.24 -0.39
N GLU A 82 5.14 1.39 0.24
CA GLU A 82 5.81 0.33 1.02
C GLU A 82 5.91 0.76 2.49
N LEU A 83 5.38 -0.08 3.40
CA LEU A 83 5.47 0.12 4.84
C LEU A 83 6.61 -0.75 5.41
N LEU A 84 7.59 -0.10 6.03
CA LEU A 84 8.72 -0.75 6.71
C LEU A 84 8.62 -0.52 8.22
N ILE A 85 8.71 -1.59 9.00
CA ILE A 85 8.66 -1.55 10.46
C ILE A 85 9.98 -2.06 11.03
N PHE A 86 10.65 -1.22 11.83
CA PHE A 86 11.92 -1.53 12.49
C PHE A 86 11.70 -1.64 13.99
N ILE A 87 12.15 -2.74 14.59
CA ILE A 87 11.99 -2.99 16.03
C ILE A 87 13.30 -3.44 16.64
N THR A 88 13.74 -2.74 17.69
CA THR A 88 14.97 -3.05 18.43
C THR A 88 14.62 -3.27 19.91
N PRO A 89 14.50 -4.53 20.39
CA PRO A 89 14.21 -4.78 21.79
C PRO A 89 15.41 -4.46 22.67
N THR A 90 15.16 -3.82 23.82
CA THR A 90 16.16 -3.55 24.85
C THR A 90 15.73 -4.15 26.18
N ILE A 91 16.55 -5.05 26.74
CA ILE A 91 16.37 -5.64 28.07
C ILE A 91 16.98 -4.67 29.09
N VAL A 92 16.12 -4.07 29.92
CA VAL A 92 16.56 -3.23 31.04
C VAL A 92 16.71 -4.13 32.27
N ARG A 93 17.91 -4.19 32.84
CA ARG A 93 18.14 -4.82 34.15
C ARG A 93 17.99 -3.75 35.22
N GLN A 94 17.09 -3.96 36.18
CA GLN A 94 16.98 -3.10 37.36
C GLN A 94 18.24 -3.27 38.24
N PRO A 95 18.72 -2.20 38.89
CA PRO A 95 19.90 -2.24 39.76
C PRO A 95 19.67 -3.06 41.04
#